data_AF-A0A5C2H8L9-F1
#
_entry.id   AF-A0A5C2H8L9-F1
#
_cell.length_a   1.000
_cell.length_b   1.000
_cell.length_c   1.000
_cell.angle_alpha   90.00
_cell.angle_beta   90.00
_cell.angle_gamma   90.00
#
_symmetry.space_group_name_H-M   'P 1'
#
loop_
_entity.id
_entity.type
_entity.pdbx_description
1 polymer ?
#
loop_
_entity_poly.entity_id
_entity_poly.type
_entity_poly.pdbx_seq_one_letter_code
_entity_poly.pdbx_strand_id
1 'polypeptide(L)'
;MKTIITIFMFLSTVFASELPEEFDRELYNAGEKVFDNKCMQCHEKSMDIQLLMKNFLEEDNKLLNLKAPTGNEISFRLKQQIGSRDDIEFHLIQTNDFLVDYLFYPDKAKTICLEGVIRHFDTMPSQKGKVSEEEIEQVNHFLYFLEGFNGVNKYYHDETKF
;
A
#
# COMPACT_ATOMS: atom_id res chain seq x y z
N MET A 1 23.04 -27.18 -54.91
CA MET A 1 22.03 -26.14 -54.66
C MET A 1 21.84 -26.03 -53.16
N LYS A 2 22.11 -24.86 -52.59
CA LYS A 2 22.16 -24.60 -51.15
C LYS A 2 20.75 -24.33 -50.63
N THR A 3 20.23 -25.16 -49.73
CA THR A 3 18.97 -24.88 -49.02
C THR A 3 19.34 -24.17 -47.73
N ILE A 4 18.98 -22.89 -47.64
CA ILE A 4 19.19 -22.04 -46.47
C ILE A 4 18.15 -22.45 -45.43
N ILE A 5 18.61 -22.95 -44.28
CA ILE A 5 17.78 -23.19 -43.10
C ILE A 5 17.76 -21.87 -42.33
N THR A 6 16.68 -21.12 -42.44
CA THR A 6 16.45 -19.92 -41.62
C THR A 6 15.90 -20.38 -40.27
N ILE A 7 16.77 -20.46 -39.26
CA ILE A 7 16.36 -20.64 -37.87
C ILE A 7 15.78 -19.30 -37.40
N PHE A 8 14.46 -19.22 -37.31
CA PHE A 8 13.79 -18.17 -36.55
C PHE A 8 13.95 -18.48 -35.05
N MET A 9 14.98 -17.88 -34.42
CA MET A 9 14.99 -17.70 -32.98
C MET A 9 13.83 -16.75 -32.64
N PHE A 10 12.73 -17.30 -32.14
CA PHE A 10 11.77 -16.52 -31.38
C PHE A 10 12.51 -15.98 -30.16
N LEU A 11 12.93 -14.71 -30.20
CA LEU A 11 13.15 -13.95 -28.98
C LEU A 11 11.82 -13.97 -28.24
N SER A 12 11.73 -14.76 -27.18
CA SER A 12 10.72 -14.58 -26.16
C SER A 12 10.89 -13.16 -25.64
N THR A 13 10.01 -12.26 -26.04
CA THR A 13 9.83 -10.99 -25.33
C THR A 13 9.31 -11.37 -23.94
N VAL A 14 10.25 -11.50 -23.01
CA VAL A 14 9.94 -11.47 -21.58
C VAL A 14 9.33 -10.09 -21.38
N PHE A 15 8.00 -10.03 -21.28
CA PHE A 15 7.33 -8.90 -20.66
C PHE A 15 7.85 -8.89 -19.22
N ALA A 16 8.92 -8.15 -18.96
CA ALA A 16 9.40 -7.93 -17.61
C ALA A 16 8.23 -7.29 -16.86
N SER A 17 7.73 -7.97 -15.83
CA SER A 17 6.86 -7.32 -14.86
C SER A 17 7.70 -6.21 -14.21
N GLU A 18 7.46 -4.95 -14.55
CA GLU A 18 8.21 -3.80 -14.03
C GLU A 18 7.84 -3.48 -12.57
N LEU A 19 7.96 -4.48 -11.71
CA LEU A 19 7.99 -4.25 -10.27
C LEU A 19 9.35 -3.61 -9.93
N PRO A 20 9.39 -2.63 -9.02
CA PRO A 20 10.65 -2.08 -8.53
C PRO A 20 11.57 -3.16 -7.97
N GLU A 21 12.88 -2.95 -8.03
CA GLU A 21 13.88 -3.89 -7.49
C GLU A 21 13.65 -4.18 -6.01
N GLU A 22 13.17 -3.17 -5.28
CA GLU A 22 12.87 -3.23 -3.86
C GLU A 22 11.65 -4.10 -3.55
N PHE A 23 10.84 -4.49 -4.54
CA PHE A 23 9.68 -5.35 -4.30
C PHE A 23 10.10 -6.78 -3.93
N ASP A 24 10.09 -7.07 -2.62
CA ASP A 24 10.17 -8.42 -2.09
C ASP A 24 8.77 -9.03 -1.86
N ARG A 25 8.48 -10.16 -2.53
CA ARG A 25 7.20 -10.87 -2.43
C ARG A 25 7.02 -11.63 -1.12
N GLU A 26 8.07 -12.18 -0.54
CA GLU A 26 7.99 -12.88 0.75
C GLU A 26 7.69 -11.89 1.87
N LEU A 27 8.40 -10.74 1.86
CA LEU A 27 8.17 -9.64 2.80
C LEU A 27 6.76 -9.05 2.65
N TYR A 28 6.31 -8.84 1.41
CA TYR A 28 4.94 -8.38 1.13
C TYR A 28 3.89 -9.32 1.73
N ASN A 29 4.04 -10.63 1.53
CA ASN A 29 3.11 -11.63 2.06
C ASN A 29 3.17 -11.73 3.59
N ALA A 30 4.34 -11.52 4.20
CA ALA A 30 4.49 -11.44 5.65
C ALA A 30 3.74 -10.23 6.20
N GLY A 31 3.92 -9.06 5.58
CA GLY A 31 3.20 -7.83 5.94
C GLY A 31 1.70 -7.94 5.80
N GLU A 32 1.21 -8.57 4.73
CA GLU A 32 -0.21 -8.83 4.55
C GLU A 32 -0.78 -9.69 5.68
N LYS A 33 -0.06 -10.72 6.12
CA LYS A 33 -0.48 -11.55 7.27
C LYS A 33 -0.52 -10.76 8.57
N VAL A 34 0.44 -9.86 8.81
CA VAL A 34 0.39 -8.99 10.00
C VAL A 34 -0.81 -8.06 9.92
N PHE A 35 -1.06 -7.45 8.76
CA PHE A 35 -2.21 -6.58 8.54
C PHE A 35 -3.54 -7.32 8.78
N ASP A 36 -3.67 -8.54 8.24
CA ASP A 36 -4.86 -9.37 8.39
C ASP A 36 -5.13 -9.73 9.86
N ASN A 37 -4.07 -10.07 10.59
CA ASN A 37 -4.21 -10.52 11.98
C ASN A 37 -4.36 -9.38 12.99
N LYS A 38 -3.80 -8.19 12.71
CA LYS A 38 -3.66 -7.12 13.71
C LYS A 38 -4.33 -5.80 13.34
N CYS A 39 -4.50 -5.51 12.04
CA CYS A 39 -5.01 -4.23 11.55
C CYS A 39 -6.47 -4.31 11.07
N MET A 40 -6.90 -5.48 10.57
CA MET A 40 -8.25 -5.66 10.01
C MET A 40 -9.41 -5.59 11.02
N GLN A 41 -9.12 -5.49 12.32
CA GLN A 41 -10.14 -5.18 13.32
C GLN A 41 -10.80 -3.79 13.10
N CYS A 42 -10.08 -2.89 12.42
CA CYS A 42 -10.53 -1.52 12.14
C CYS A 42 -10.41 -1.14 10.66
N HIS A 43 -9.39 -1.65 9.96
CA HIS A 43 -9.09 -1.27 8.58
C HIS A 43 -9.59 -2.31 7.59
N GLU A 44 -10.33 -1.88 6.57
CA GLU A 44 -10.53 -2.71 5.39
C GLU A 44 -9.26 -2.70 4.53
N LYS A 45 -8.88 -3.85 3.97
CA LYS A 45 -7.64 -3.99 3.21
C LYS A 45 -7.61 -3.11 1.97
N SER A 46 -8.66 -3.21 1.15
CA SER A 46 -8.80 -2.40 -0.07
C SER A 46 -10.27 -2.23 -0.43
N MET A 47 -10.61 -1.10 -1.03
CA MET A 47 -11.93 -0.80 -1.55
C MET A 47 -11.83 0.11 -2.78
N ASP A 48 -12.83 0.02 -3.66
CA ASP A 48 -12.94 0.91 -4.82
C ASP A 48 -12.89 2.39 -4.42
N ILE A 49 -12.03 3.16 -5.09
CA ILE A 49 -11.78 4.56 -4.72
C ILE A 49 -13.00 5.45 -4.94
N GLN A 50 -13.84 5.16 -5.94
CA GLN A 50 -15.06 5.94 -6.19
C GLN A 50 -16.09 5.69 -5.09
N LEU A 51 -16.19 4.45 -4.61
CA LEU A 51 -17.02 4.11 -3.46
C LEU A 51 -16.54 4.81 -2.19
N LEU A 52 -15.22 4.86 -1.95
CA LEU A 52 -14.63 5.57 -0.81
C LEU A 52 -14.87 7.09 -0.89
N MET A 53 -14.67 7.69 -2.07
CA MET A 53 -14.93 9.11 -2.30
C MET A 53 -16.40 9.43 -2.03
N LYS A 54 -17.33 8.65 -2.57
CA LYS A 54 -18.76 8.82 -2.28
C LYS A 54 -19.03 8.73 -0.78
N ASN A 55 -18.49 7.71 -0.11
CA ASN A 55 -18.70 7.50 1.32
C ASN A 55 -18.26 8.71 2.17
N PHE A 56 -17.07 9.26 1.95
CA PHE A 56 -16.55 10.34 2.78
C PHE A 56 -17.02 11.74 2.37
N LEU A 57 -17.13 11.99 1.06
CA LEU A 57 -17.43 13.33 0.53
C LEU A 57 -18.93 13.62 0.41
N GLU A 58 -19.73 12.60 0.13
CA GLU A 58 -21.18 12.76 -0.10
C GLU A 58 -22.01 12.22 1.08
N GLU A 59 -21.61 11.08 1.64
CA GLU A 59 -22.43 10.32 2.60
C GLU A 59 -21.97 10.45 4.06
N ASP A 60 -20.97 11.28 4.36
CA ASP A 60 -20.50 11.57 5.73
C ASP A 60 -20.12 10.29 6.51
N ASN A 61 -19.53 9.31 5.81
CA ASN A 61 -19.19 7.96 6.28
C ASN A 61 -20.39 7.07 6.69
N LYS A 62 -21.63 7.43 6.35
CA LYS A 62 -22.83 6.65 6.72
C LYS A 62 -23.12 5.47 5.79
N LEU A 63 -22.57 5.50 4.57
CA LEU A 63 -22.75 4.44 3.58
C LEU A 63 -22.01 3.16 4.00
N LEU A 64 -20.74 3.29 4.37
CA LEU A 64 -19.88 2.16 4.70
C LEU A 64 -19.65 2.00 6.21
N ASN A 65 -19.85 3.06 6.99
CA ASN A 65 -19.61 3.07 8.44
C ASN A 65 -18.19 2.57 8.79
N LEU A 66 -17.19 3.02 8.02
CA LEU A 66 -15.80 2.64 8.24
C LEU A 66 -15.34 3.15 9.61
N LYS A 67 -14.46 2.39 10.25
CA LYS A 67 -13.87 2.75 11.56
C LYS A 67 -12.48 3.38 11.43
N ALA A 68 -11.86 3.22 10.27
CA ALA A 68 -10.55 3.76 9.94
C ALA A 68 -10.40 3.84 8.40
N PRO A 69 -9.40 4.57 7.88
CA PRO A 69 -9.08 4.59 6.45
C PRO A 69 -8.71 3.20 5.94
N THR A 70 -8.97 2.89 4.68
CA THR A 70 -8.60 1.57 4.12
C THR A 70 -7.10 1.44 3.88
N GLY A 71 -6.61 0.21 3.74
CA GLY A 71 -5.21 -0.06 3.44
C GLY A 71 -4.76 0.60 2.13
N ASN A 72 -5.58 0.60 1.08
CA ASN A 72 -5.23 1.27 -0.18
C ASN A 72 -5.23 2.81 -0.08
N GLU A 73 -6.09 3.42 0.77
CA GLU A 73 -6.00 4.85 1.07
C GLU A 73 -4.70 5.18 1.81
N ILE A 74 -4.36 4.39 2.83
CA ILE A 74 -3.10 4.53 3.58
C ILE A 74 -1.91 4.35 2.64
N SER A 75 -1.91 3.31 1.80
CA SER A 75 -0.88 3.02 0.80
C SER A 75 -0.63 4.21 -0.13
N PHE A 76 -1.70 4.80 -0.65
CA PHE A 76 -1.60 5.95 -1.52
C PHE A 76 -1.04 7.17 -0.77
N ARG A 77 -1.56 7.47 0.41
CA ARG A 77 -1.16 8.63 1.20
C ARG A 77 0.25 8.55 1.73
N LEU A 78 0.67 7.37 2.17
CA LEU A 78 2.00 7.10 2.68
C LEU A 78 3.04 7.51 1.64
N LYS A 79 2.82 7.10 0.39
CA LYS A 79 3.70 7.46 -0.73
C LYS A 79 3.65 8.94 -1.12
N GLN A 80 2.55 9.63 -0.87
CA GLN A 80 2.33 11.01 -1.34
C GLN A 80 2.70 12.07 -0.30
N GLN A 81 2.80 11.71 0.97
CA GLN A 81 2.95 12.66 2.07
C GLN A 81 4.28 12.54 2.81
N ILE A 82 4.99 11.43 2.62
CA ILE A 82 6.29 11.18 3.24
C ILE A 82 7.37 11.31 2.17
N GLY A 83 8.47 12.00 2.50
CA GLY A 83 9.70 11.92 1.72
C GLY A 83 9.61 12.29 0.23
N SER A 84 10.60 11.81 -0.53
CA SER A 84 10.58 11.79 -2.00
C SER A 84 10.49 10.35 -2.47
N ARG A 85 9.80 10.12 -3.59
CA ARG A 85 9.65 8.82 -4.25
C ARG A 85 10.74 8.52 -5.28
N ASP A 86 11.67 9.45 -5.50
CA ASP A 86 12.72 9.32 -6.53
C ASP A 86 13.72 8.19 -6.20
N ASP A 87 13.81 7.81 -4.93
CA ASP A 87 14.61 6.71 -4.40
C ASP A 87 13.69 5.84 -3.53
N ILE A 88 13.27 4.67 -4.05
CA ILE A 88 12.28 3.81 -3.40
C ILE A 88 12.88 3.16 -2.14
N GLU A 89 14.15 2.74 -2.19
CA GLU A 89 14.87 2.19 -1.04
C GLU A 89 14.85 3.17 0.13
N PHE A 90 15.28 4.42 -0.11
CA PHE A 90 15.28 5.42 0.96
C PHE A 90 13.86 5.79 1.41
N HIS A 91 12.91 5.85 0.49
CA HIS A 91 11.54 6.18 0.82
C HIS A 91 10.88 5.12 1.71
N LEU A 92 11.15 3.83 1.49
CA LEU A 92 10.68 2.74 2.35
C LEU A 92 11.14 2.91 3.81
N ILE A 93 12.37 3.40 4.02
CA ILE A 93 12.90 3.71 5.35
C ILE A 93 12.09 4.87 5.97
N GLN A 94 11.87 5.95 5.22
CA GLN A 94 11.13 7.11 5.71
C GLN A 94 9.67 6.77 6.06
N THR A 95 9.00 5.94 5.25
CA THR A 95 7.63 5.51 5.53
C THR A 95 7.57 4.53 6.70
N ASN A 96 8.60 3.69 6.88
CA ASN A 96 8.73 2.84 8.05
C ASN A 96 8.88 3.66 9.34
N ASP A 97 9.78 4.65 9.35
CA ASP A 97 9.98 5.55 10.49
C ASP A 97 8.69 6.27 10.89
N PHE A 98 7.94 6.75 9.88
CA PHE A 98 6.62 7.31 10.10
C PHE A 98 5.65 6.31 10.74
N LEU A 99 5.58 5.08 10.22
CA LEU A 99 4.69 4.05 10.76
C LEU A 99 5.07 3.65 12.18
N VAL A 100 6.36 3.53 12.50
CA VAL A 100 6.82 3.25 13.87
C VAL A 100 6.35 4.35 14.84
N ASP A 101 6.58 5.62 14.51
CA ASP A 101 6.14 6.74 15.35
C ASP A 101 4.61 6.79 15.47
N TYR A 102 3.89 6.68 14.35
CA TYR A 102 2.44 6.80 14.34
C TYR A 102 1.75 5.63 15.04
N LEU A 103 2.23 4.39 14.87
CA LEU A 103 1.62 3.22 15.51
C LEU A 103 1.91 3.18 17.01
N PHE A 104 3.08 3.62 17.47
CA PHE A 104 3.41 3.65 18.89
C PHE A 104 2.86 4.88 19.60
N TYR A 105 2.85 6.04 18.94
CA TYR A 105 2.44 7.33 19.49
C TYR A 105 1.45 8.04 18.55
N PRO A 106 0.26 7.44 18.33
CA PRO A 106 -0.72 7.96 17.40
C PRO A 106 -1.23 9.32 17.87
N ASP A 107 -1.24 10.26 16.93
CA ASP A 107 -1.80 11.58 17.10
C ASP A 107 -2.48 11.96 15.79
N LYS A 108 -3.75 12.40 15.88
CA LYS A 108 -4.52 12.83 14.72
C LYS A 108 -3.84 13.98 13.98
N ALA A 109 -3.06 14.82 14.67
CA ALA A 109 -2.29 15.91 14.07
C ALA A 109 -1.13 15.42 13.18
N LYS A 110 -0.68 14.17 13.34
CA LYS A 110 0.36 13.54 12.51
C LYS A 110 -0.21 12.78 11.31
N THR A 111 -1.52 12.84 11.07
CA THR A 111 -2.13 12.03 10.02
C THR A 111 -1.57 12.38 8.63
N ILE A 112 -1.41 11.35 7.80
CA ILE A 112 -1.15 11.47 6.36
C ILE A 112 -2.44 11.49 5.53
N CYS A 113 -3.59 11.27 6.17
CA CYS A 113 -4.89 11.24 5.48
C CYS A 113 -5.42 12.66 5.26
N LEU A 114 -6.31 12.82 4.27
CA LEU A 114 -7.00 14.09 4.06
C LEU A 114 -7.86 14.47 5.26
N GLU A 115 -8.01 15.76 5.50
CA GLU A 115 -8.92 16.32 6.50
C GLU A 115 -10.36 15.78 6.33
N GLY A 116 -10.84 15.77 5.08
CA GLY A 116 -12.17 15.27 4.72
C GLY A 116 -12.41 13.79 5.09
N VAL A 117 -11.35 12.99 5.24
CA VAL A 117 -11.41 11.58 5.63
C VAL A 117 -11.18 11.45 7.14
N ILE A 118 -10.08 12.01 7.66
CA ILE A 118 -9.67 11.81 9.06
C ILE A 118 -10.67 12.41 10.06
N ARG A 119 -11.46 13.42 9.65
CA ARG A 119 -12.50 14.01 10.50
C ARG A 119 -13.54 12.98 10.98
N HIS A 120 -13.73 11.88 10.26
CA HIS A 120 -14.70 10.83 10.59
C HIS A 120 -14.20 9.80 11.60
N PHE A 121 -12.93 9.86 12.00
CA PHE A 121 -12.31 8.86 12.87
C PHE A 121 -11.77 9.48 14.16
N ASP A 122 -11.81 8.69 15.23
CA ASP A 122 -11.08 9.00 16.45
C ASP A 122 -9.57 8.79 16.27
N THR A 123 -8.79 9.24 17.26
CA THR A 123 -7.35 8.96 17.26
C THR A 123 -7.14 7.45 17.38
N MET A 124 -6.27 6.90 16.53
CA MET A 124 -5.95 5.48 16.53
C MET A 124 -5.43 5.04 17.93
N PRO A 125 -5.84 3.87 18.45
CA PRO A 125 -5.25 3.34 19.66
C PRO A 125 -3.77 2.97 19.46
N SER A 126 -2.93 3.25 20.46
CA SER A 126 -1.51 2.84 20.43
C SER A 126 -1.37 1.32 20.27
N GLN A 127 -0.42 0.94 19.42
CA GLN A 127 -0.02 -0.43 19.14
C GLN A 127 1.31 -0.80 19.82
N LYS A 128 1.87 0.10 20.64
CA LYS A 128 3.10 -0.16 21.39
C LYS A 128 2.93 -1.40 22.27
N GLY A 129 3.79 -2.39 22.07
CA GLY A 129 3.74 -3.69 22.75
C GLY A 129 2.72 -4.69 22.18
N LYS A 130 1.97 -4.33 21.13
CA LYS A 130 1.06 -5.24 20.40
C LYS A 130 1.63 -5.65 19.03
N VAL A 131 2.43 -4.77 18.45
CA VAL A 131 3.14 -4.97 17.18
C VAL A 131 4.62 -4.64 17.42
N SER A 132 5.53 -5.48 16.95
CA SER A 132 6.99 -5.23 17.01
C SER A 132 7.43 -4.31 15.86
N GLU A 133 8.62 -3.70 15.96
CA GLU A 133 9.17 -2.90 14.84
C GLU A 133 9.40 -3.74 13.58
N GLU A 134 9.81 -5.01 13.72
CA GLU A 134 9.92 -5.95 12.59
C GLU A 134 8.57 -6.21 11.90
N GLU A 135 7.50 -6.39 12.69
CA GLU A 135 6.15 -6.52 12.13
C GLU A 135 5.67 -5.21 11.48
N ILE A 136 6.11 -4.05 11.98
CA ILE A 136 5.83 -2.75 11.37
C ILE A 136 6.55 -2.61 10.03
N GLU A 137 7.80 -3.04 9.92
CA GLU A 137 8.56 -3.05 8.66
C GLU A 137 7.87 -3.92 7.61
N GLN A 138 7.42 -5.12 8.01
CA GLN A 138 6.64 -6.00 7.14
C GLN A 138 5.35 -5.32 6.67
N VAL A 139 4.58 -4.72 7.57
CA VAL A 139 3.35 -3.99 7.23
C VAL A 139 3.62 -2.77 6.36
N ASN A 140 4.71 -2.05 6.60
CA ASN A 140 5.15 -0.92 5.78
C ASN A 140 5.36 -1.37 4.35
N HIS A 141 6.09 -2.48 4.14
CA HIS A 141 6.34 -3.04 2.82
C HIS A 141 5.04 -3.45 2.12
N PHE A 142 4.16 -4.15 2.84
CA PHE A 142 2.83 -4.50 2.33
C PHE A 142 2.03 -3.26 1.90
N LEU A 143 1.90 -2.28 2.78
CA LEU A 143 1.17 -1.04 2.50
C LEU A 143 1.82 -0.27 1.36
N TYR A 144 3.14 -0.18 1.28
CA TYR A 144 3.83 0.58 0.24
C TYR A 144 3.50 0.06 -1.16
N PHE A 145 3.47 -1.26 -1.35
CA PHE A 145 3.23 -1.90 -2.64
C PHE A 145 1.77 -2.28 -2.91
N LEU A 146 0.87 -2.12 -1.93
CA LEU A 146 -0.56 -2.45 -2.07
C LEU A 146 -1.25 -1.67 -3.22
N GLU A 147 -0.91 -0.39 -3.41
CA GLU A 147 -1.50 0.48 -4.42
C GLU A 147 -0.40 1.08 -5.31
N GLY A 148 -0.63 1.16 -6.63
CA GLY A 148 0.22 1.95 -7.54
C GLY A 148 1.17 1.15 -8.43
N PHE A 149 1.24 -0.17 -8.27
CA PHE A 149 2.10 -1.09 -9.04
C PHE A 149 1.30 -2.29 -9.58
N ASN A 150 1.35 -2.51 -10.90
CA ASN A 150 0.68 -3.64 -11.54
C ASN A 150 1.35 -4.98 -11.18
N GLY A 151 0.57 -6.06 -11.04
CA GLY A 151 1.10 -7.41 -10.83
C GLY A 151 1.56 -7.74 -9.40
N VAL A 152 1.42 -6.81 -8.45
CA VAL A 152 1.65 -7.07 -7.01
C VAL A 152 0.51 -7.91 -6.45
N ASN A 153 -0.71 -7.42 -6.61
CA ASN A 153 -1.93 -7.98 -6.03
C ASN A 153 -3.12 -7.84 -7.00
N LYS A 154 -4.29 -8.36 -6.60
CA LYS A 154 -5.53 -8.34 -7.40
C LYS A 154 -6.38 -7.06 -7.23
N TYR A 155 -6.03 -6.21 -6.28
CA TYR A 155 -6.81 -5.03 -5.90
C TYR A 155 -6.46 -3.81 -6.76
N TYR A 156 -5.22 -3.75 -7.26
CA TYR A 156 -4.75 -2.67 -8.12
C TYR A 156 -4.45 -3.14 -9.54
N HIS A 157 -5.02 -2.44 -10.51
CA HIS A 157 -4.73 -2.62 -11.93
C HIS A 157 -4.91 -1.30 -12.67
N ASP A 158 -3.88 -0.86 -13.38
CA ASP A 158 -3.87 0.38 -14.16
C ASP A 158 -3.28 0.11 -15.55
N GLU A 159 -4.14 0.09 -16.57
CA GLU A 159 -3.76 -0.15 -17.97
C GLU A 159 -2.78 0.90 -18.53
N THR A 160 -2.64 2.06 -17.88
CA THR A 160 -1.73 3.13 -18.32
C THR A 160 -0.28 2.96 -17.82
N LYS A 161 -0.02 1.96 -16.96
CA LYS A 161 1.28 1.68 -16.35
C LYS A 161 1.90 0.37 -16.85
N PHE A 162 1.75 0.08 -18.14
CA PHE A 162 2.33 -1.08 -18.83
C PHE A 162 3.26 -0.64 -19.96
#